data_AF-A0A1V2DSX6-F1
#
_entry.id   AF-A0A1V2DSX6-F1
#
_cell.length_a   1.000
_cell.length_b   1.000
_cell.length_c   1.000
_cell.angle_alpha   90.00
_cell.angle_beta   90.00
_cell.angle_gamma   90.00
#
_symmetry.space_group_name_H-M   'P 1'
#
loop_
_entity.id
_entity.type
_entity.pdbx_description
1 polymer ?
#
loop_
_entity_poly.entity_id
_entity_poly.type
_entity_poly.pdbx_seq_one_letter_code
_entity_poly.pdbx_strand_id
1 'polypeptide(L)'
;MTPNALPEPLRNRLTDYARLLRLDRPIGSLLLLWPTYWALWLAADGHPDLINLVVFTLGVFFMRAAGCAINDFADREWDRYVERTKDRPLTAGRIQSWEAVALFAGLSLISFLMVVLLTNALTLYLSFGGVLLAFIYPFMKRYTHLPQLFLGAAFSWAIPMAWAAQANELSPLTWLLFTANVLWTVAYDTFYAMVDRDDDLKVGIKSTAILFGDADRTIIGLLQAMVVLILVLVGSQAERGTFYYLGVVAMATLFVYQHYLARERSRQGCFQAFLNNNWAGFAVFAGLLLDQLTR
;
A
#
# COMPACT_ATOMS: atom_id res chain seq x y z
N MET A 1 5.35 32.21 22.41
CA MET A 1 4.17 32.67 21.63
C MET A 1 3.90 31.61 20.57
N THR A 2 2.87 30.77 20.55
CA THR A 2 1.82 30.32 21.49
C THR A 2 1.65 28.82 21.18
N PRO A 3 1.95 27.88 22.11
CA PRO A 3 1.46 26.54 21.93
C PRO A 3 -0.04 26.60 22.23
N ASN A 4 -0.88 26.39 21.21
CA ASN A 4 -2.35 26.26 21.26
C ASN A 4 -3.16 27.40 20.63
N ALA A 5 -3.10 27.54 19.30
CA ALA A 5 -3.98 28.44 18.55
C ALA A 5 -5.42 27.92 18.35
N LEU A 6 -5.71 26.65 18.64
CA LEU A 6 -7.03 26.04 18.44
C LEU A 6 -7.66 25.60 19.77
N PRO A 7 -8.99 25.77 19.95
CA PRO A 7 -9.74 25.22 21.08
C PRO A 7 -9.52 23.72 21.26
N GLU A 8 -9.46 23.26 22.51
CA GLU A 8 -9.21 21.85 22.85
C GLU A 8 -10.17 20.86 22.16
N PRO A 9 -11.50 21.10 22.08
CA PRO A 9 -12.42 20.19 21.40
C PRO A 9 -12.10 20.04 19.90
N LEU A 10 -11.72 21.14 19.25
CA LEU A 10 -11.37 21.16 17.83
C LEU A 10 -10.07 20.39 17.58
N ARG A 11 -9.07 20.54 18.45
CA ARG A 11 -7.82 19.79 18.37
C ARG A 11 -8.03 18.29 18.54
N ASN A 12 -8.84 17.89 19.51
CA ASN A 12 -9.14 16.48 19.74
C ASN A 12 -9.82 15.86 18.52
N ARG A 13 -10.79 16.57 17.93
CA ARG A 13 -11.42 16.17 16.66
C ARG A 13 -10.44 16.05 15.50
N LEU A 14 -9.56 17.03 15.30
CA LEU A 14 -8.54 16.97 14.24
C LEU A 14 -7.56 15.82 14.45
N THR A 15 -7.21 15.53 15.70
CA THR A 15 -6.35 14.39 16.06
C THR A 15 -7.04 13.06 15.75
N ASP A 16 -8.33 12.94 16.07
CA ASP A 16 -9.12 11.75 15.74
C ASP A 16 -9.26 11.58 14.22
N TYR A 17 -9.44 12.66 13.46
CA TYR A 17 -9.44 12.59 11.99
C TYR A 17 -8.07 12.19 11.43
N ALA A 18 -6.98 12.75 11.95
CA ALA A 18 -5.63 12.37 11.56
C ALA A 18 -5.36 10.87 11.82
N ARG A 19 -5.83 10.35 12.96
CA ARG A 19 -5.74 8.93 13.31
C ARG A 19 -6.63 8.05 12.42
N LEU A 20 -7.84 8.49 12.07
CA LEU A 20 -8.73 7.76 11.16
C LEU A 20 -8.10 7.64 9.77
N LEU A 21 -7.52 8.73 9.27
CA LEU A 21 -6.87 8.80 7.95
C LEU A 21 -5.43 8.24 7.95
N ARG A 22 -4.93 7.79 9.11
CA ARG A 22 -3.57 7.25 9.32
C ARG A 22 -2.44 8.20 8.95
N LEU A 23 -2.64 9.50 9.15
CA LEU A 23 -1.60 10.51 8.99
C LEU A 23 -0.46 10.33 10.00
N ASP A 24 -0.73 9.71 11.15
CA ASP A 24 0.26 9.34 12.16
C ASP A 24 1.12 8.11 11.79
N ARG A 25 0.70 7.33 10.78
CA ARG A 25 1.35 6.06 10.38
C ARG A 25 1.54 6.00 8.85
N PRO A 26 2.51 6.76 8.30
CA PRO A 26 2.63 6.98 6.86
C PRO A 26 3.11 5.77 6.06
N ILE A 27 3.60 4.71 6.72
CA ILE A 27 4.19 3.52 6.07
C ILE A 27 3.24 2.91 5.03
N GLY A 28 1.94 2.84 5.34
CA GLY A 28 0.97 2.32 4.38
C GLY A 28 0.85 3.17 3.11
N SER A 29 0.98 4.50 3.21
CA SER A 29 1.01 5.40 2.06
C SER A 29 2.31 5.24 1.27
N LEU A 30 3.44 5.09 1.98
CA LEU A 30 4.75 4.93 1.33
C LEU A 30 4.86 3.59 0.57
N LEU A 31 4.33 2.50 1.12
CA LEU A 31 4.25 1.20 0.45
C LEU A 31 3.41 1.25 -0.84
N LEU A 32 2.43 2.15 -0.91
CA LEU A 32 1.67 2.44 -2.13
C LEU A 32 2.42 3.40 -3.07
N LEU A 33 3.19 4.34 -2.51
CA LEU A 33 3.93 5.36 -3.24
C LEU A 33 5.10 4.80 -4.05
N TRP A 34 5.94 3.94 -3.46
CA TRP A 34 7.15 3.44 -4.13
C TRP A 34 6.84 2.70 -5.44
N PRO A 35 5.88 1.75 -5.49
CA PRO A 35 5.52 1.08 -6.74
C PRO A 35 4.88 2.03 -7.77
N THR A 36 4.14 3.04 -7.30
CA THR A 36 3.60 4.09 -8.16
C THR A 36 4.73 4.88 -8.83
N TYR A 37 5.78 5.20 -8.08
CA TYR A 37 6.97 5.85 -8.62
C TYR A 37 7.79 4.93 -9.52
N TRP A 38 7.93 3.64 -9.19
CA TRP A 38 8.55 2.67 -10.10
C TRP A 38 7.86 2.69 -11.47
N ALA A 39 6.53 2.69 -11.48
CA ALA A 39 5.74 2.74 -12.70
C ALA A 39 5.93 4.06 -13.47
N LEU A 40 5.86 5.22 -12.80
CA LEU A 40 6.05 6.52 -13.43
C LEU A 40 7.43 6.64 -14.10
N TRP A 41 8.49 6.25 -13.41
CA TRP A 41 9.86 6.33 -13.94
C TRP A 41 10.13 5.33 -15.07
N LEU A 42 9.64 4.10 -14.93
CA LEU A 42 9.80 3.09 -15.99
C LEU A 42 8.96 3.44 -17.23
N ALA A 43 7.77 4.04 -17.06
CA ALA A 43 6.91 4.44 -18.17
C ALA A 43 7.40 5.71 -18.88
N ALA A 44 8.09 6.61 -18.17
CA ALA A 44 8.61 7.85 -18.75
C ALA A 44 9.86 7.64 -19.62
N ASP A 45 10.60 6.54 -19.41
CA ASP A 45 11.95 6.32 -19.95
C ASP A 45 12.86 7.55 -19.80
N GLY A 46 12.74 8.20 -18.65
CA GLY A 46 13.19 9.57 -18.44
C GLY A 46 12.53 10.16 -17.20
N HIS A 47 12.44 11.49 -17.13
CA HIS A 47 11.74 12.13 -16.01
C HIS A 47 10.23 12.08 -16.25
N PRO A 48 9.43 11.65 -15.25
CA PRO A 48 7.99 11.68 -15.39
C PRO A 48 7.49 13.12 -15.53
N ASP A 49 6.35 13.28 -16.19
CA ASP A 49 5.69 14.56 -16.28
C ASP A 49 5.37 15.09 -14.87
N LEU A 50 5.63 16.37 -14.63
CA LEU A 50 5.49 16.96 -13.29
C LEU A 50 4.04 16.92 -12.80
N ILE A 51 3.07 17.09 -13.69
CA ILE A 51 1.65 17.00 -13.36
C ILE A 51 1.32 15.57 -12.96
N ASN A 52 1.76 14.57 -13.74
CA ASN A 52 1.58 13.16 -13.38
C ASN A 52 2.22 12.83 -12.02
N LEU A 53 3.45 13.29 -11.77
CA LEU A 53 4.12 13.09 -10.49
C LEU A 53 3.29 13.65 -9.33
N VAL A 54 2.83 14.90 -9.43
CA VAL A 54 2.01 15.53 -8.39
C VAL A 54 0.67 14.81 -8.22
N VAL A 55 0.01 14.47 -9.33
CA VAL A 55 -1.31 13.81 -9.33
C VAL A 55 -1.26 12.47 -8.62
N PHE A 56 -0.31 11.62 -8.99
CA PHE A 56 -0.18 10.29 -8.40
C PHE A 56 0.35 10.35 -6.97
N THR A 57 1.25 11.29 -6.64
CA THR A 57 1.70 11.46 -5.25
C THR A 57 0.55 11.81 -4.33
N LEU A 58 -0.21 12.87 -4.65
CA LEU A 58 -1.36 13.29 -3.84
C LEU A 58 -2.46 12.22 -3.84
N GLY A 59 -2.73 11.63 -5.01
CA GLY A 59 -3.69 10.55 -5.17
C GLY A 59 -3.38 9.35 -4.25
N VAL A 60 -2.12 8.96 -4.12
CA VAL A 60 -1.69 7.90 -3.18
C VAL A 60 -2.04 8.25 -1.74
N PHE A 61 -1.75 9.47 -1.28
CA PHE A 61 -2.08 9.89 0.10
C PHE A 61 -3.60 9.97 0.32
N PHE A 62 -4.34 10.54 -0.63
CA PHE A 62 -5.80 10.68 -0.54
C PHE A 62 -6.50 9.33 -0.59
N MET A 63 -6.14 8.46 -1.53
CA MET A 63 -6.77 7.14 -1.66
C MET A 63 -6.38 6.20 -0.53
N ARG A 64 -5.16 6.29 0.00
CA ARG A 64 -4.79 5.53 1.22
C ARG A 64 -5.63 5.97 2.41
N ALA A 65 -5.78 7.28 2.62
CA ALA A 65 -6.57 7.86 3.69
C ALA A 65 -8.07 7.52 3.55
N ALA A 66 -8.62 7.60 2.34
CA ALA A 66 -9.99 7.17 2.02
C ALA A 66 -10.19 5.68 2.32
N GLY A 67 -9.25 4.84 1.88
CA GLY A 67 -9.22 3.40 2.14
C GLY A 67 -9.20 3.07 3.64
N CYS A 68 -8.45 3.83 4.45
CA CYS A 68 -8.49 3.71 5.92
C CYS A 68 -9.87 4.02 6.49
N ALA A 69 -10.49 5.12 6.05
CA ALA A 69 -11.78 5.56 6.57
C ALA A 69 -12.90 4.55 6.28
N ILE A 70 -12.97 4.04 5.04
CA ILE A 70 -13.98 3.03 4.68
C ILE A 70 -13.69 1.67 5.30
N ASN A 71 -12.41 1.30 5.49
CA ASN A 71 -12.06 0.06 6.17
C ASN A 71 -12.46 0.10 7.64
N ASP A 72 -12.12 1.17 8.37
CA ASP A 72 -12.56 1.34 9.78
C ASP A 72 -14.11 1.35 9.86
N PHE A 73 -14.81 1.93 8.87
CA PHE A 73 -16.28 1.88 8.80
C PHE A 73 -16.83 0.46 8.59
N ALA A 74 -16.21 -0.34 7.72
CA ALA A 74 -16.59 -1.72 7.48
C ALA A 74 -16.28 -2.62 8.69
N ASP A 75 -15.26 -2.26 9.48
CA ASP A 75 -14.69 -3.10 10.53
C ASP A 75 -15.16 -2.74 11.95
N ARG A 76 -15.95 -1.67 12.11
CA ARG A 76 -16.30 -1.07 13.41
C ARG A 76 -16.84 -2.03 14.48
N GLU A 77 -17.50 -3.11 14.06
CA GLU A 77 -18.07 -4.11 14.98
C GLU A 77 -17.01 -5.10 15.44
N TRP A 78 -16.15 -5.53 14.53
CA TRP A 78 -15.08 -6.49 14.81
C TRP A 78 -13.89 -5.85 15.52
N ASP A 79 -13.60 -4.59 15.19
CA ASP A 79 -12.50 -3.83 15.78
C ASP A 79 -12.64 -3.68 17.31
N ARG A 80 -13.84 -3.85 17.87
CA ARG A 80 -14.07 -3.85 19.32
C ARG A 80 -13.43 -5.03 20.04
N TYR A 81 -13.18 -6.13 19.34
CA TYR A 81 -12.67 -7.38 19.88
C TYR A 81 -11.17 -7.59 19.65
N VAL A 82 -10.50 -6.66 18.96
CA VAL A 82 -9.07 -6.74 18.62
C VAL A 82 -8.29 -5.69 19.41
N GLU A 83 -7.29 -6.13 20.18
CA GLU A 83 -6.55 -5.30 21.14
C GLU A 83 -5.96 -4.02 20.51
N ARG A 84 -5.48 -4.13 19.27
CA ARG A 84 -4.86 -3.02 18.53
C ARG A 84 -5.88 -2.02 17.95
N THR A 85 -7.12 -2.45 17.70
CA THR A 85 -8.10 -1.65 16.95
C THR A 85 -9.30 -1.19 17.78
N LYS A 86 -9.43 -1.67 19.02
CA LYS A 86 -10.49 -1.26 19.96
C LYS A 86 -10.54 0.24 20.23
N ASP A 87 -9.38 0.91 20.25
CA ASP A 87 -9.26 2.34 20.56
C ASP A 87 -9.36 3.26 19.33
N ARG A 88 -9.65 2.70 18.15
CA ARG A 88 -9.81 3.50 16.92
C ARG A 88 -10.92 4.55 17.10
N PRO A 89 -10.78 5.76 16.52
CA PRO A 89 -11.73 6.85 16.71
C PRO A 89 -13.18 6.48 16.40
N LEU A 90 -13.40 5.68 15.35
CA LEU A 90 -14.73 5.23 14.95
C LEU A 90 -15.29 4.15 15.90
N THR A 91 -14.47 3.17 16.26
CA THR A 91 -14.83 2.09 17.18
C THR A 91 -15.15 2.61 18.59
N ALA A 92 -14.39 3.61 19.05
CA ALA A 92 -14.57 4.27 20.34
C ALA A 92 -15.69 5.35 20.33
N GLY A 93 -16.39 5.56 19.20
CA GLY A 93 -17.49 6.52 19.08
C GLY A 93 -17.09 7.99 19.10
N ARG A 94 -15.80 8.32 18.96
CA ARG A 94 -15.30 9.71 18.90
C ARG A 94 -15.59 10.37 17.55
N ILE A 95 -15.71 9.56 16.49
CA ILE A 95 -16.14 9.95 15.14
C ILE A 95 -17.43 9.21 14.79
N GLN A 96 -18.36 9.89 14.12
CA GLN A 96 -19.60 9.32 13.62
C GLN A 96 -19.38 8.54 12.32
N SER A 97 -20.19 7.51 12.09
CA SER A 97 -20.03 6.65 10.90
C SER A 97 -20.23 7.37 9.58
N TRP A 98 -21.11 8.38 9.53
CA TRP A 98 -21.31 9.18 8.32
C TRP A 98 -20.09 10.06 8.00
N GLU A 99 -19.33 10.51 9.02
CA GLU A 99 -18.12 11.33 8.84
C GLU A 99 -17.03 10.52 8.10
N ALA A 100 -16.87 9.24 8.45
CA ALA A 100 -15.95 8.35 7.74
C ALA A 100 -16.34 8.13 6.26
N VAL A 101 -17.64 7.95 5.99
CA VAL A 101 -18.16 7.81 4.62
C VAL A 101 -18.00 9.12 3.83
N ALA A 102 -18.25 10.26 4.45
CA ALA A 102 -18.07 11.57 3.83
C ALA A 102 -16.60 11.83 3.47
N LEU A 103 -15.66 11.48 4.36
CA LEU A 103 -14.22 11.58 4.08
C LEU A 103 -13.80 10.65 2.94
N PHE A 104 -14.27 9.40 2.95
CA PHE A 104 -14.03 8.47 1.84
C PHE A 104 -14.54 9.03 0.51
N ALA A 105 -15.79 9.50 0.46
CA ALA A 105 -16.39 10.05 -0.76
C ALA A 105 -15.68 11.33 -1.23
N GLY A 106 -15.36 12.25 -0.31
CA GLY A 106 -14.69 13.51 -0.62
C GLY A 106 -13.27 13.31 -1.16
N LEU A 107 -12.45 12.50 -0.49
CA LEU A 107 -11.08 12.20 -0.93
C LEU A 107 -11.05 11.42 -2.25
N SER A 108 -11.99 10.48 -2.44
CA SER A 108 -12.13 9.74 -3.69
C SER A 108 -12.57 10.65 -4.84
N LEU A 109 -13.50 11.58 -4.59
CA LEU A 109 -13.95 12.55 -5.57
C LEU A 109 -12.82 13.51 -5.98
N ILE A 110 -12.04 14.03 -5.03
CA ILE A 110 -10.87 14.87 -5.32
C ILE A 110 -9.87 14.10 -6.19
N SER A 111 -9.55 12.87 -5.81
CA SER A 111 -8.61 12.02 -6.57
C SER A 111 -9.14 11.72 -7.98
N PHE A 112 -10.44 11.45 -8.11
CA PHE A 112 -11.08 11.22 -9.40
C PHE A 112 -11.06 12.48 -10.28
N LEU A 113 -11.38 13.65 -9.72
CA LEU A 113 -11.32 14.93 -10.46
C LEU A 113 -9.90 15.25 -10.93
N MET A 114 -8.88 14.96 -10.11
CA MET A 114 -7.49 15.11 -10.54
C MET A 114 -7.16 14.22 -11.75
N VAL A 115 -7.61 12.96 -11.75
CA VAL A 115 -7.45 12.07 -12.90
C VAL A 115 -8.21 12.61 -14.13
N VAL A 116 -9.48 12.98 -13.97
CA VAL A 116 -10.33 13.49 -15.07
C VAL A 116 -9.74 14.74 -15.73
N LEU A 117 -9.24 15.68 -14.92
CA LEU A 117 -8.84 17.00 -15.39
C LEU A 117 -7.38 17.08 -15.85
N LEU A 118 -6.51 16.20 -15.33
CA LEU A 118 -5.05 16.34 -15.47
C LEU A 118 -4.37 15.14 -16.14
N THR A 119 -5.13 14.10 -16.54
CA THR A 119 -4.56 12.90 -17.18
C THR A 119 -5.29 12.56 -18.49
N ASN A 120 -5.18 11.32 -18.97
CA ASN A 120 -5.76 10.86 -20.24
C ASN A 120 -6.96 9.91 -20.05
N ALA A 121 -7.66 9.65 -21.15
CA ALA A 121 -8.86 8.81 -21.16
C ALA A 121 -8.59 7.38 -20.68
N LEU A 122 -7.43 6.80 -21.00
CA LEU A 122 -7.07 5.46 -20.55
C LEU A 122 -6.96 5.41 -19.02
N THR A 123 -6.29 6.39 -18.41
CA THR A 123 -6.17 6.52 -16.95
C THR A 123 -7.54 6.72 -16.29
N LEU A 124 -8.40 7.53 -16.92
CA LEU A 124 -9.79 7.71 -16.47
C LEU A 124 -10.55 6.38 -16.44
N TYR A 125 -10.50 5.58 -17.51
CA TYR A 125 -11.16 4.27 -17.52
C TYR A 125 -10.61 3.31 -16.46
N LEU A 126 -9.29 3.31 -16.26
CA LEU A 126 -8.65 2.50 -15.22
C LEU A 126 -9.04 2.94 -13.80
N SER A 127 -9.36 4.21 -13.58
CA SER A 127 -9.78 4.71 -12.27
C SER A 127 -11.04 4.03 -11.74
N PHE A 128 -11.98 3.64 -12.63
CA PHE A 128 -13.16 2.87 -12.25
C PHE A 128 -12.79 1.50 -11.69
N GLY A 129 -11.78 0.84 -12.28
CA GLY A 129 -11.22 -0.40 -11.75
C GLY A 129 -10.60 -0.22 -10.36
N GLY A 130 -9.90 0.90 -10.14
CA GLY A 130 -9.32 1.24 -8.84
C GLY A 130 -10.37 1.44 -7.75
N VAL A 131 -11.44 2.19 -8.05
CA VAL A 131 -12.57 2.39 -7.13
C VAL A 131 -13.28 1.07 -6.82
N LEU A 132 -13.49 0.23 -7.84
CA LEU A 132 -14.10 -1.09 -7.64
C LEU A 132 -13.27 -1.96 -6.70
N LEU A 133 -11.95 -2.05 -6.90
CA LEU A 133 -11.06 -2.80 -6.02
C LEU A 133 -11.04 -2.23 -4.60
N ALA A 134 -10.98 -0.91 -4.46
CA ALA A 134 -11.01 -0.24 -3.16
C ALA A 134 -12.33 -0.50 -2.40
N PHE A 135 -13.44 -0.62 -3.11
CA PHE A 135 -14.74 -0.97 -2.53
C PHE A 135 -14.82 -2.45 -2.13
N ILE A 136 -14.28 -3.36 -2.94
CA ILE A 136 -14.37 -4.81 -2.71
C ILE A 136 -13.48 -5.24 -1.52
N TYR A 137 -12.24 -4.73 -1.44
CA TYR A 137 -11.21 -5.23 -0.52
C TYR A 137 -11.65 -5.32 0.97
N PRO A 138 -12.32 -4.31 1.59
CA PRO A 138 -12.63 -4.33 3.02
C PRO A 138 -13.55 -5.49 3.41
N PHE A 139 -14.34 -6.00 2.45
CA PHE A 139 -15.26 -7.11 2.67
C PHE A 139 -14.61 -8.48 2.50
N MET A 140 -13.44 -8.57 1.85
CA MET A 140 -12.86 -9.85 1.44
C MET A 140 -12.45 -10.75 2.60
N LYS A 141 -12.08 -10.17 3.75
CA LYS A 141 -11.78 -10.95 4.97
C LYS A 141 -12.98 -11.74 5.51
N ARG A 142 -14.20 -11.44 5.05
CA ARG A 142 -15.43 -12.18 5.38
C ARG A 142 -15.60 -13.42 4.51
N TYR A 143 -15.08 -13.40 3.29
CA TYR A 143 -15.36 -14.40 2.26
C TYR A 143 -14.16 -15.30 1.96
N THR A 144 -12.93 -14.79 2.07
CA THR A 144 -11.71 -15.50 1.67
C THR A 144 -10.64 -15.46 2.76
N HIS A 145 -9.75 -16.44 2.75
CA HIS A 145 -8.50 -16.44 3.51
C HIS A 145 -7.35 -15.70 2.82
N LEU A 146 -7.60 -15.12 1.65
CA LEU A 146 -6.64 -14.32 0.89
C LEU A 146 -7.05 -12.84 0.75
N PRO A 147 -7.53 -12.14 1.79
CA PRO A 147 -7.86 -10.72 1.66
C PRO A 147 -6.64 -9.87 1.24
N GLN A 148 -5.43 -10.32 1.59
CA GLN A 148 -4.16 -9.70 1.19
C GLN A 148 -3.98 -9.66 -0.33
N LEU A 149 -4.53 -10.61 -1.08
CA LEU A 149 -4.46 -10.60 -2.55
C LEU A 149 -5.29 -9.45 -3.13
N PHE A 150 -6.48 -9.21 -2.57
CA PHE A 150 -7.35 -8.11 -2.99
C PHE A 150 -6.79 -6.76 -2.56
N LEU A 151 -6.22 -6.67 -1.36
CA LEU A 151 -5.46 -5.49 -0.92
C LEU A 151 -4.28 -5.24 -1.88
N GLY A 152 -3.53 -6.28 -2.22
CA GLY A 152 -2.42 -6.22 -3.17
C GLY A 152 -2.86 -5.75 -4.54
N ALA A 153 -3.97 -6.25 -5.07
CA ALA A 153 -4.53 -5.78 -6.33
C ALA A 153 -4.95 -4.31 -6.25
N ALA A 154 -5.63 -3.89 -5.17
CA ALA A 154 -6.08 -2.52 -4.97
C ALA A 154 -4.90 -1.53 -4.87
N PHE A 155 -3.85 -1.89 -4.12
CA PHE A 155 -2.64 -1.07 -3.99
C PHE A 155 -1.86 -1.04 -5.31
N SER A 156 -1.69 -2.20 -5.94
CA SER A 156 -0.93 -2.31 -7.19
C SER A 156 -1.64 -1.64 -8.35
N TRP A 157 -2.95 -1.37 -8.28
CA TRP A 157 -3.69 -0.72 -9.36
C TRP A 157 -3.20 0.70 -9.68
N ALA A 158 -2.47 1.34 -8.76
CA ALA A 158 -1.79 2.58 -9.04
C ALA A 158 -0.72 2.44 -10.16
N ILE A 159 -0.14 1.26 -10.36
CA ILE A 159 0.86 0.97 -11.40
C ILE A 159 0.28 1.14 -12.81
N PRO A 160 -0.77 0.40 -13.24
CA PRO A 160 -1.32 0.59 -14.57
C PRO A 160 -1.91 1.99 -14.77
N MET A 161 -2.46 2.61 -13.73
CA MET A 161 -2.92 4.00 -13.83
C MET A 161 -1.76 4.99 -14.07
N ALA A 162 -0.68 4.89 -13.30
CA ALA A 162 0.50 5.74 -13.45
C ALA A 162 1.20 5.52 -14.80
N TRP A 163 1.31 4.25 -15.22
CA TRP A 163 1.86 3.89 -16.51
C TRP A 163 1.02 4.45 -17.65
N ALA A 164 -0.30 4.27 -17.61
CA ALA A 164 -1.21 4.82 -18.59
C ALA A 164 -1.15 6.35 -18.62
N ALA A 165 -1.07 7.02 -17.48
CA ALA A 165 -0.99 8.49 -17.43
C ALA A 165 0.26 9.03 -18.11
N GLN A 166 1.37 8.30 -17.99
CA GLN A 166 2.66 8.71 -18.52
C GLN A 166 2.88 8.30 -19.99
N ALA A 167 2.58 7.04 -20.34
CA ALA A 167 2.87 6.48 -21.66
C ALA A 167 1.62 6.38 -22.58
N ASN A 168 0.42 6.62 -22.03
CA ASN A 168 -0.87 6.45 -22.73
C ASN A 168 -1.08 5.05 -23.36
N GLU A 169 -0.45 4.04 -22.77
CA GLU A 169 -0.58 2.63 -23.14
C GLU A 169 -0.39 1.72 -21.91
N LEU A 170 -0.66 0.42 -22.08
CA LEU A 170 -0.37 -0.61 -21.09
C LEU A 170 0.51 -1.67 -21.73
N SER A 171 1.78 -1.69 -21.36
CA SER A 171 2.76 -2.64 -21.89
C SER A 171 2.74 -3.95 -21.07
N PRO A 172 3.32 -5.04 -21.58
CA PRO A 172 3.57 -6.24 -20.78
C PRO A 172 4.38 -5.95 -19.51
N LEU A 173 5.28 -4.96 -19.57
CA LEU A 173 6.10 -4.52 -18.45
C LEU A 173 5.24 -3.91 -17.32
N THR A 174 4.17 -3.19 -17.66
CA THR A 174 3.19 -2.67 -16.71
C THR A 174 2.58 -3.79 -15.86
N TRP A 175 2.15 -4.87 -16.52
CA TRP A 175 1.52 -6.00 -15.83
C TRP A 175 2.52 -6.85 -15.06
N LEU A 176 3.74 -6.97 -15.56
CA LEU A 176 4.83 -7.64 -14.86
C LEU A 176 5.16 -6.91 -13.54
N LEU A 177 5.25 -5.58 -13.57
CA LEU A 177 5.46 -4.75 -12.38
C LEU A 177 4.25 -4.81 -11.43
N PHE A 178 3.03 -4.79 -11.98
CA PHE A 178 1.80 -4.99 -11.20
C PHE A 178 1.83 -6.33 -10.45
N THR A 179 2.17 -7.43 -11.12
CA THR A 179 2.27 -8.75 -10.49
C THR A 179 3.35 -8.78 -9.41
N ALA A 180 4.53 -8.20 -9.65
CA ALA A 180 5.55 -8.07 -8.61
C ALA A 180 5.01 -7.37 -7.37
N ASN A 181 4.31 -6.25 -7.55
CA ASN A 181 3.80 -5.49 -6.42
C ASN A 181 2.65 -6.20 -5.68
N VAL A 182 1.79 -6.95 -6.39
CA VAL A 182 0.75 -7.77 -5.76
C VAL A 182 1.38 -8.84 -4.88
N LEU A 183 2.37 -9.58 -5.39
CA LEU A 183 3.08 -10.61 -4.62
C LEU A 183 3.80 -10.00 -3.42
N TRP A 184 4.45 -8.85 -3.62
CA TRP A 184 5.12 -8.14 -2.56
C TRP A 184 4.15 -7.66 -1.48
N THR A 185 2.97 -7.16 -1.88
CA THR A 185 1.91 -6.76 -0.95
C THR A 185 1.41 -7.93 -0.13
N VAL A 186 1.16 -9.08 -0.76
CA VAL A 186 0.78 -10.29 -0.03
C VAL A 186 1.88 -10.69 0.97
N ALA A 187 3.15 -10.60 0.58
CA ALA A 187 4.27 -10.93 1.46
C ALA A 187 4.34 -10.02 2.70
N TYR A 188 4.39 -8.69 2.52
CA TYR A 188 4.52 -7.78 3.65
C TYR A 188 3.25 -7.71 4.50
N ASP A 189 2.06 -7.82 3.89
CA ASP A 189 0.81 -7.75 4.63
C ASP A 189 0.53 -9.07 5.39
N THR A 190 1.15 -10.17 4.96
CA THR A 190 1.19 -11.40 5.77
C THR A 190 2.02 -11.19 7.04
N PHE A 191 3.18 -10.51 6.99
CA PHE A 191 3.89 -10.13 8.23
C PHE A 191 3.02 -9.28 9.14
N TYR A 192 2.25 -8.35 8.57
CA TYR A 192 1.32 -7.53 9.34
C TYR A 192 0.18 -8.35 9.97
N ALA A 193 -0.41 -9.28 9.22
CA ALA A 193 -1.43 -10.20 9.73
C ALA A 193 -0.91 -11.17 10.80
N MET A 194 0.37 -11.55 10.74
CA MET A 194 1.00 -12.36 11.80
C MET A 194 1.05 -11.63 13.16
N VAL A 195 0.97 -10.29 13.18
CA VAL A 195 0.91 -9.52 14.43
C VAL A 195 -0.40 -9.78 15.16
N ASP A 196 -1.51 -9.93 14.45
CA ASP A 196 -2.86 -10.03 15.03
C ASP A 196 -3.43 -11.47 14.98
N ARG A 197 -2.61 -12.46 14.61
CA ARG A 197 -3.03 -13.87 14.41
C ARG A 197 -3.83 -14.46 15.58
N ASP A 198 -3.35 -14.28 16.81
CA ASP A 198 -4.00 -14.85 18.00
C ASP A 198 -5.36 -14.21 18.28
N ASP A 199 -5.53 -12.93 17.94
CA ASP A 199 -6.78 -12.20 18.12
C ASP A 199 -7.76 -12.55 17.00
N ASP A 200 -7.27 -12.62 15.75
CA ASP A 200 -8.04 -13.02 14.57
C ASP A 200 -8.63 -14.43 14.72
N LEU A 201 -7.87 -15.38 15.28
CA LEU A 201 -8.32 -16.74 15.55
C LEU A 201 -9.48 -16.79 16.56
N LYS A 202 -9.48 -15.93 17.58
CA LYS A 202 -10.56 -15.86 18.58
C LYS A 202 -11.86 -15.30 17.99
N VAL A 203 -11.74 -14.37 17.04
CA VAL A 203 -12.88 -13.67 16.42
C VAL A 203 -13.35 -14.38 15.13
N GLY A 204 -12.60 -15.36 14.63
CA GLY A 204 -12.92 -16.11 13.41
C GLY A 204 -12.66 -15.33 12.12
N ILE A 205 -11.76 -14.34 12.17
CA ILE A 205 -11.35 -13.56 10.99
C ILE A 205 -10.47 -14.44 10.10
N LYS A 206 -10.64 -14.34 8.78
CA LYS A 206 -9.84 -15.09 7.79
C LYS A 206 -8.67 -14.24 7.28
N SER A 207 -7.46 -14.78 7.28
CA SER A 207 -6.24 -14.10 6.78
C SER A 207 -5.21 -15.09 6.23
N THR A 208 -4.24 -14.61 5.45
CA THR A 208 -3.12 -15.44 4.96
C THR A 208 -2.31 -16.02 6.10
N ALA A 209 -2.12 -15.29 7.21
CA ALA A 209 -1.41 -15.79 8.39
C ALA A 209 -2.10 -17.03 9.00
N ILE A 210 -3.43 -17.10 8.92
CA ILE A 210 -4.20 -18.27 9.37
C ILE A 210 -4.13 -19.40 8.34
N LEU A 211 -4.27 -19.10 7.04
CA LEU A 211 -4.22 -20.10 5.97
C LEU A 211 -2.84 -20.75 5.82
N PHE A 212 -1.78 -19.95 5.88
CA PHE A 212 -0.41 -20.42 5.73
C PHE A 212 0.08 -21.17 6.97
N GLY A 213 -0.55 -20.97 8.12
CA GLY A 213 -0.22 -21.68 9.34
C GLY A 213 1.25 -21.54 9.69
N ASP A 214 1.93 -22.66 9.90
CA ASP A 214 3.36 -22.69 10.23
C ASP A 214 4.29 -22.51 9.02
N ALA A 215 3.73 -22.59 7.80
CA ALA A 215 4.45 -22.34 6.55
C ALA A 215 4.48 -20.86 6.16
N ASP A 216 3.91 -19.96 6.99
CA ASP A 216 3.89 -18.51 6.81
C ASP A 216 5.21 -17.92 6.30
N ARG A 217 6.31 -18.16 7.02
CA ARG A 217 7.65 -17.66 6.67
C ARG A 217 8.17 -18.26 5.38
N THR A 218 7.92 -19.55 5.12
CA THR A 218 8.36 -20.19 3.87
C THR A 218 7.63 -19.59 2.66
N ILE A 219 6.31 -19.41 2.78
CA ILE A 219 5.49 -18.83 1.70
C ILE A 219 5.88 -17.37 1.47
N ILE A 220 6.08 -16.57 2.53
CA ILE A 220 6.58 -15.20 2.40
C ILE A 220 7.92 -15.17 1.67
N GLY A 221 8.85 -16.07 2.01
CA GLY A 221 10.16 -16.15 1.35
C GLY A 221 10.06 -16.51 -0.14
N LEU A 222 9.15 -17.43 -0.49
CA LEU A 222 8.87 -17.77 -1.89
C LEU A 222 8.28 -16.59 -2.66
N LEU A 223 7.31 -15.88 -2.08
CA LEU A 223 6.72 -14.67 -2.68
C LEU A 223 7.80 -13.61 -2.88
N GLN A 224 8.65 -13.37 -1.88
CA GLN A 224 9.76 -12.42 -1.97
C GLN A 224 10.80 -12.81 -3.03
N ALA A 225 11.14 -14.10 -3.15
CA ALA A 225 12.02 -14.59 -4.20
C ALA A 225 11.41 -14.38 -5.60
N MET A 226 10.10 -14.64 -5.76
CA MET A 226 9.38 -14.35 -7.00
C MET A 226 9.39 -12.86 -7.33
N VAL A 227 9.21 -11.97 -6.34
CA VAL A 227 9.29 -10.52 -6.54
C VAL A 227 10.67 -10.12 -7.07
N VAL A 228 11.75 -10.62 -6.45
CA VAL A 228 13.12 -10.33 -6.90
C VAL A 228 13.33 -10.83 -8.33
N LEU A 229 12.90 -12.05 -8.65
CA LEU A 229 12.99 -12.60 -10.00
C LEU A 229 12.24 -11.72 -11.02
N ILE A 230 11.02 -11.31 -10.69
CA ILE A 230 10.22 -10.47 -11.58
C ILE A 230 10.88 -9.10 -11.77
N LEU A 231 11.43 -8.48 -10.71
CA LEU A 231 12.15 -7.22 -10.84
C LEU A 231 13.42 -7.35 -11.68
N VAL A 232 14.14 -8.46 -11.61
CA VAL A 232 15.25 -8.74 -12.52
C VAL A 232 14.77 -8.81 -13.98
N LEU A 233 13.63 -9.46 -14.24
CA LEU A 233 13.02 -9.50 -15.57
C LEU A 233 12.56 -8.11 -16.04
N VAL A 234 11.97 -7.30 -15.16
CA VAL A 234 11.59 -5.90 -15.43
C VAL A 234 12.83 -5.10 -15.82
N GLY A 235 13.91 -5.18 -15.03
CA GLY A 235 15.17 -4.51 -15.33
C GLY A 235 15.76 -4.93 -16.67
N SER A 236 15.71 -6.23 -16.99
CA SER A 236 16.22 -6.74 -18.26
C SER A 236 15.39 -6.26 -19.46
N GLN A 237 14.06 -6.23 -19.36
CA GLN A 237 13.17 -5.81 -20.45
C GLN A 237 13.16 -4.29 -20.64
N ALA A 238 13.28 -3.54 -19.55
CA ALA A 238 13.44 -2.08 -19.58
C ALA A 238 14.89 -1.66 -19.86
N GLU A 239 15.79 -2.61 -20.14
CA GLU A 239 17.21 -2.40 -20.38
C GLU A 239 17.91 -1.59 -19.27
N ARG A 240 17.49 -1.69 -18.00
CA ARG A 240 18.08 -0.95 -16.84
C ARG A 240 19.48 -1.46 -16.48
N GLY A 241 20.27 -0.60 -15.83
CA GLY A 241 21.69 -0.77 -15.60
C GLY A 241 22.04 -1.14 -14.16
N THR A 242 23.33 -1.01 -13.83
CA THR A 242 23.91 -1.51 -12.57
C THR A 242 23.22 -0.92 -11.34
N PHE A 243 22.89 0.36 -11.32
CA PHE A 243 22.28 1.00 -10.15
C PHE A 243 20.88 0.48 -9.86
N TYR A 244 20.10 0.14 -10.89
CA TYR A 244 18.81 -0.53 -10.72
C TYR A 244 18.97 -1.89 -10.04
N TYR A 245 19.88 -2.72 -10.55
CA TYR A 245 20.14 -4.05 -9.96
C TYR A 245 20.71 -3.96 -8.55
N LEU A 246 21.52 -2.94 -8.21
CA LEU A 246 21.95 -2.69 -6.84
C LEU A 246 20.75 -2.39 -5.92
N GLY A 247 19.75 -1.64 -6.40
CA GLY A 247 18.49 -1.43 -5.68
C GLY A 247 17.72 -2.74 -5.44
N VAL A 248 17.66 -3.61 -6.45
CA VAL A 248 17.03 -4.95 -6.32
C VAL A 248 17.79 -5.85 -5.34
N VAL A 249 19.13 -5.84 -5.37
CA VAL A 249 19.97 -6.58 -4.40
C VAL A 249 19.78 -6.04 -2.98
N ALA A 250 19.68 -4.72 -2.81
CA ALA A 250 19.39 -4.12 -1.52
C ALA A 250 18.00 -4.54 -1.00
N MET A 251 16.99 -4.58 -1.86
CA MET A 251 15.66 -5.11 -1.53
C MET A 251 15.72 -6.58 -1.08
N ALA A 252 16.43 -7.44 -1.82
CA ALA A 252 16.61 -8.85 -1.46
C ALA A 252 17.35 -9.02 -0.12
N THR A 253 18.35 -8.19 0.15
CA THR A 253 19.07 -8.18 1.44
C THR A 253 18.15 -7.79 2.60
N LEU A 254 17.28 -6.80 2.38
CA LEU A 254 16.27 -6.39 3.37
C LEU A 254 15.24 -7.50 3.61
N PHE A 255 14.87 -8.28 2.60
CA PHE A 255 14.03 -9.46 2.78
C PHE A 255 14.65 -10.51 3.69
N VAL A 256 15.96 -10.79 3.53
CA VAL A 256 16.68 -11.68 4.47
C VAL A 256 16.62 -11.11 5.90
N TYR A 257 16.82 -9.80 6.06
CA TYR A 257 16.71 -9.14 7.36
C TYR A 257 15.29 -9.22 7.95
N GLN A 258 14.24 -9.08 7.14
CA GLN A 258 12.85 -9.26 7.58
C GLN A 258 12.59 -10.68 8.10
N HIS A 259 13.13 -11.70 7.44
CA HIS A 259 13.05 -13.08 7.92
C HIS A 259 13.79 -13.30 9.24
N TYR A 260 14.89 -12.58 9.48
CA TYR A 260 15.59 -12.58 10.76
C TYR A 260 14.76 -11.92 11.87
N LEU A 261 14.14 -10.77 11.60
CA LEU A 261 13.27 -10.06 12.53
C LEU A 261 12.04 -10.90 12.94
N ALA A 262 11.41 -11.55 11.96
CA ALA A 262 10.21 -12.36 12.18
C ALA A 262 10.52 -13.79 12.64
N ARG A 263 11.77 -14.11 13.02
CA ARG A 263 12.19 -15.51 13.24
C ARG A 263 11.45 -16.21 14.38
N GLU A 264 11.15 -15.46 15.43
CA GLU A 264 10.45 -15.92 16.64
C GLU A 264 8.94 -15.75 16.53
N ARG A 265 8.43 -15.22 15.40
CA ARG A 265 7.00 -14.90 15.19
C ARG A 265 6.40 -14.02 16.28
N SER A 266 7.21 -13.23 16.97
CA SER A 266 6.73 -12.28 17.97
C SER A 266 6.00 -11.12 17.30
N ARG A 267 4.95 -10.60 17.96
CA ARG A 267 4.18 -9.44 17.46
C ARG A 267 5.09 -8.27 17.07
N GLN A 268 6.08 -7.97 17.90
CA GLN A 268 7.04 -6.90 17.64
C GLN A 268 7.95 -7.21 16.45
N GLY A 269 8.49 -8.43 16.35
CA GLY A 269 9.37 -8.83 15.25
C GLY A 269 8.66 -8.80 13.90
N CYS A 270 7.44 -9.32 13.82
CA CYS A 270 6.60 -9.29 12.63
C CYS A 270 6.22 -7.85 12.22
N PHE A 271 5.89 -7.00 13.20
CA PHE A 271 5.58 -5.60 12.92
C PHE A 271 6.80 -4.84 12.40
N GLN A 272 7.99 -5.07 12.96
CA GLN A 272 9.22 -4.47 12.47
C GLN A 272 9.58 -4.96 11.04
N ALA A 273 9.36 -6.24 10.74
CA ALA A 273 9.51 -6.76 9.39
C ALA A 273 8.55 -6.08 8.39
N PHE A 274 7.29 -5.86 8.77
CA PHE A 274 6.35 -5.08 7.97
C PHE A 274 6.84 -3.64 7.75
N LEU A 275 7.24 -2.91 8.80
CA LEU A 275 7.73 -1.54 8.69
C LEU A 275 8.98 -1.43 7.79
N ASN A 276 9.87 -2.42 7.86
CA ASN A 276 11.10 -2.45 7.06
C ASN A 276 10.83 -2.51 5.54
N ASN A 277 9.65 -2.97 5.10
CA ASN A 277 9.29 -2.97 3.69
C ASN A 277 9.26 -1.58 3.05
N ASN A 278 9.10 -0.51 3.84
CA ASN A 278 9.29 0.84 3.31
C ASN A 278 10.69 1.04 2.68
N TRP A 279 11.73 0.53 3.35
CA TRP A 279 13.11 0.62 2.85
C TRP A 279 13.35 -0.28 1.64
N ALA A 280 12.68 -1.44 1.59
CA ALA A 280 12.72 -2.35 0.44
C ALA A 280 12.15 -1.66 -0.81
N GLY A 281 10.99 -1.01 -0.67
CA GLY A 281 10.38 -0.19 -1.72
C GLY A 281 11.27 0.97 -2.19
N PHE A 282 11.77 1.73 -1.22
CA PHE A 282 12.65 2.85 -1.45
C PHE A 282 13.97 2.45 -2.14
N ALA A 283 14.57 1.31 -1.77
CA ALA A 283 15.85 0.87 -2.34
C ALA A 283 15.77 0.64 -3.86
N VAL A 284 14.70 0.01 -4.35
CA VAL A 284 14.48 -0.16 -5.79
C VAL A 284 14.23 1.18 -6.47
N PHE A 285 13.44 2.07 -5.85
CA PHE A 285 13.18 3.39 -6.41
C PHE A 285 14.46 4.24 -6.50
N ALA A 286 15.27 4.26 -5.44
CA ALA A 286 16.54 4.95 -5.42
C ALA A 286 17.51 4.39 -6.46
N GLY A 287 17.58 3.06 -6.59
CA GLY A 287 18.36 2.39 -7.64
C GLY A 287 17.91 2.78 -9.05
N LEU A 288 16.59 2.80 -9.29
CA LEU A 288 16.00 3.22 -10.56
C LEU A 288 16.31 4.69 -10.88
N LEU A 289 16.20 5.58 -9.90
CA LEU A 289 16.50 7.01 -10.06
C LEU A 289 17.99 7.24 -10.36
N LEU A 290 18.89 6.57 -9.63
CA LEU A 290 20.33 6.67 -9.86
C LEU A 290 20.75 6.09 -11.22
N ASP A 291 20.12 4.98 -11.64
CA ASP A 291 20.36 4.38 -12.94
C ASP A 291 19.99 5.33 -14.08
N GLN A 292 18.87 6.04 -13.93
CA GLN A 292 18.45 7.03 -14.90
C GLN A 292 19.41 8.25 -14.94
N LEU A 293 19.90 8.72 -13.79
CA LEU A 293 20.81 9.87 -13.72
C LEU A 293 22.21 9.59 -14.30
N THR A 294 22.56 8.32 -14.50
CA THR A 294 23.88 7.88 -14.95
C THR A 294 23.89 7.36 -16.39
N ARG A 295 22.76 7.47 -17.08
CA ARG A 295 22.57 7.18 -18.50
C ARG A 295 22.41 8.47 -19.28
#